data_AF-A0A6N0D3R1-F1
#
_entry.id   AF-A0A6N0D3R1-F1
#
_cell.length_a   1.000
_cell.length_b   1.000
_cell.length_c   1.000
_cell.angle_alpha   90.00
_cell.angle_beta   90.00
_cell.angle_gamma   90.00
#
_symmetry.space_group_name_H-M   'P 1'
#
loop_
_entity.id
_entity.type
_entity.pdbx_description
1 polymer ?
#
loop_
_entity_poly.entity_id
_entity_poly.type
_entity_poly.pdbx_seq_one_letter_code
_entity_poly.pdbx_strand_id
1 'polypeptide(L)' 'ITAGTMEEVYKRAEYAKAVGSVIVMIDLVMGYTAIQSAAIWSRDNDMLLHLHRAGNSTYARQKNHGINFRVICKW' A
#
# COMPACT_ATOMS: atom_id res chain seq x y z
N ILE A 1 -0.80 -1.87 -7.96
CA ILE A 1 -1.57 -3.12 -7.82
C ILE A 1 -2.83 -2.97 -6.96
N THR A 2 -3.19 -1.76 -6.47
CA THR A 2 -4.47 -1.50 -5.79
C THR A 2 -5.67 -2.04 -6.55
N ALA A 3 -6.57 -2.70 -5.83
CA ALA A 3 -7.81 -3.29 -6.34
C ALA A 3 -8.88 -3.36 -5.23
N GLY A 4 -10.12 -3.70 -5.60
CA GLY A 4 -11.25 -3.74 -4.66
C GLY A 4 -11.32 -4.99 -3.77
N THR A 5 -10.62 -6.08 -4.14
CA THR A 5 -10.51 -7.30 -3.33
C THR A 5 -9.06 -7.80 -3.33
N MET A 6 -8.69 -8.63 -2.34
CA MET A 6 -7.31 -9.13 -2.22
C MET A 6 -6.93 -10.10 -3.34
N GLU A 7 -7.89 -10.85 -3.88
CA GLU A 7 -7.66 -11.77 -5.00
C GLU A 7 -7.19 -11.00 -6.23
N GLU A 8 -7.82 -9.85 -6.52
CA GLU A 8 -7.40 -8.99 -7.62
C GLU A 8 -6.09 -8.24 -7.34
N VAL A 9 -5.78 -7.92 -6.07
CA VAL A 9 -4.46 -7.40 -5.68
C VAL A 9 -3.36 -8.41 -6.01
N TYR A 10 -3.53 -9.67 -5.57
CA TYR A 10 -2.55 -10.73 -5.83
C TYR A 10 -2.41 -11.04 -7.31
N LYS A 11 -3.51 -11.13 -8.06
CA LYS A 11 -3.47 -11.34 -9.51
C LYS A 11 -2.65 -10.27 -10.24
N ARG A 12 -2.79 -9.00 -9.84
CA ARG A 12 -1.99 -7.88 -10.38
C ARG A 12 -0.53 -7.96 -9.94
N ALA A 13 -0.27 -8.37 -8.70
CA ALA A 13 1.07 -8.52 -8.15
C ALA A 13 1.86 -9.64 -8.85
N GLU A 14 1.25 -10.82 -9.00
CA GLU A 14 1.84 -11.96 -9.70
C GLU A 14 2.11 -11.65 -11.17
N TYR A 15 1.21 -10.92 -11.84
CA TYR A 15 1.48 -10.46 -13.19
C TYR A 15 2.69 -9.51 -13.25
N ALA A 16 2.80 -8.56 -12.31
CA ALA A 16 3.94 -7.64 -12.25
C ALA A 16 5.27 -8.37 -12.02
N LYS A 17 5.27 -9.43 -11.20
CA LYS A 17 6.41 -10.33 -11.02
C LYS A 17 6.74 -11.09 -12.30
N ALA A 18 5.73 -11.66 -12.96
CA ALA A 18 5.91 -12.46 -14.18
C ALA A 18 6.53 -11.66 -15.34
N VAL A 19 6.23 -10.37 -15.44
CA VAL A 19 6.85 -9.47 -16.45
C VAL A 19 8.18 -8.88 -16.01
N GLY A 20 8.70 -9.25 -14.83
CA GLY A 20 10.01 -8.83 -14.33
C GLY A 20 10.05 -7.38 -13.82
N SER A 21 8.93 -6.82 -13.36
CA SER A 21 8.97 -5.50 -12.71
C SER A 21 9.79 -5.57 -11.42
N VAL A 22 10.57 -4.51 -11.14
CA VAL A 22 11.36 -4.39 -9.90
C VAL A 22 10.56 -3.75 -8.76
N ILE A 23 9.46 -3.04 -9.10
CA ILE A 23 8.66 -2.27 -8.16
C ILE A 23 7.17 -2.38 -8.47
N VAL A 24 6.36 -2.35 -7.42
CA VAL A 24 4.91 -2.18 -7.50
C VAL A 24 4.45 -1.07 -6.56
N MET A 25 3.29 -0.49 -6.83
CA MET A 25 2.69 0.53 -5.97
C MET A 25 1.34 0.10 -5.39
N ILE A 26 1.04 0.56 -4.19
CA ILE A 26 -0.28 0.45 -3.54
C ILE A 26 -0.69 1.80 -2.96
N ASP A 27 -2.00 2.01 -2.81
CA ASP A 27 -2.58 3.17 -2.15
C ASP A 27 -2.98 2.89 -0.70
N LEU A 28 -2.79 3.87 0.18
CA LEU A 28 -3.20 3.83 1.59
C LEU A 28 -4.70 3.53 1.77
N VAL A 29 -5.54 3.90 0.80
CA VAL A 29 -6.99 3.63 0.84
C VAL A 29 -7.33 2.13 0.78
N MET A 30 -6.39 1.25 0.46
CA MET A 30 -6.58 -0.20 0.57
C MET A 30 -6.75 -0.69 2.03
N GLY A 31 -6.27 0.09 3.00
CA GLY A 31 -6.33 -0.24 4.41
C GLY A 31 -5.18 -1.13 4.90
N TYR A 32 -4.90 -1.08 6.20
CA TYR A 32 -3.69 -1.67 6.80
C TYR A 32 -3.60 -3.19 6.65
N THR A 33 -4.73 -3.91 6.71
CA THR A 33 -4.73 -5.38 6.50
C THR A 33 -4.22 -5.75 5.11
N ALA A 34 -4.66 -5.04 4.08
CA ALA A 34 -4.23 -5.26 2.70
C ALA A 34 -2.78 -4.80 2.48
N ILE A 35 -2.37 -3.68 3.10
CA ILE A 35 -0.98 -3.18 3.07
C ILE A 35 -0.02 -4.20 3.66
N GLN A 36 -0.34 -4.79 4.82
CA GLN A 36 0.52 -5.79 5.45
C GLN A 36 0.62 -7.06 4.59
N SER A 37 -0.51 -7.52 4.03
CA SER A 37 -0.54 -8.66 3.11
C SER A 37 0.35 -8.42 1.88
N ALA A 38 0.25 -7.24 1.28
CA ALA A 38 1.09 -6.84 0.13
C ALA A 38 2.57 -6.68 0.51
N ALA A 39 2.89 -6.20 1.70
CA ALA A 39 4.26 -6.04 2.18
C ALA A 39 4.95 -7.39 2.41
N ILE A 40 4.24 -8.35 3.01
CA ILE A 40 4.73 -9.73 3.19
C ILE A 40 4.94 -10.38 1.82
N TRP A 41 3.94 -10.31 0.93
CA TRP A 41 4.08 -10.84 -0.43
C TRP A 41 5.26 -10.21 -1.18
N SER A 42 5.45 -8.90 -1.05
CA SER A 42 6.56 -8.21 -1.73
C SER A 42 7.92 -8.68 -1.22
N ARG A 43 8.04 -8.97 0.08
CA ARG A 43 9.25 -9.55 0.66
C ARG A 43 9.55 -10.94 0.11
N ASP A 44 8.54 -11.79 0.05
CA ASP A 44 8.69 -13.19 -0.39
C ASP A 44 8.94 -13.32 -1.90
N ASN A 45 8.75 -12.23 -2.66
CA ASN A 45 8.86 -12.18 -4.11
C ASN A 45 9.90 -11.16 -4.61
N ASP A 46 10.83 -10.73 -3.75
CA ASP A 46 11.93 -9.82 -4.09
C ASP A 46 11.47 -8.52 -4.79
N MET A 47 10.34 -7.96 -4.34
CA MET A 47 9.68 -6.82 -4.97
C MET A 47 9.78 -5.56 -4.11
N LEU A 48 10.15 -4.41 -4.70
CA LEU A 48 10.01 -3.12 -4.03
C LEU A 48 8.54 -2.71 -3.96
N LEU A 49 8.11 -2.23 -2.78
CA LEU A 49 6.73 -1.79 -2.55
C LEU A 49 6.66 -0.29 -2.27
N HIS A 50 6.07 0.46 -3.20
CA HIS A 50 5.80 1.89 -3.05
C HIS A 50 4.42 2.14 -2.46
N LEU A 51 4.32 2.94 -1.40
CA LEU A 51 3.05 3.35 -0.80
C LEU A 51 2.70 4.80 -1.19
N HIS A 52 1.60 4.96 -1.91
CA HIS A 52 0.99 6.26 -2.15
C HIS A 52 -0.07 6.56 -1.07
N ARG A 53 -0.05 7.77 -0.51
CA ARG A 53 -0.83 8.15 0.69
C ARG A 53 -2.23 8.70 0.39
N ALA A 54 -2.92 8.14 -0.60
CA ALA A 54 -4.28 8.57 -0.94
C ALA A 54 -5.19 8.57 0.29
N GLY A 55 -6.02 9.62 0.45
CA GLY A 55 -6.92 9.77 1.59
C GLY A 55 -6.28 10.29 2.89
N ASN A 56 -4.95 10.30 3.04
CA ASN A 56 -4.28 10.75 4.28
C ASN A 56 -4.73 12.15 4.77
N SER A 57 -4.85 13.11 3.86
CA SER A 57 -5.13 14.50 4.23
C SER A 57 -6.56 14.74 4.74
N THR A 58 -7.46 13.77 4.66
CA THR A 58 -8.81 13.90 5.25
C THR A 58 -8.76 13.95 6.77
N TYR A 59 -7.76 13.32 7.40
CA TYR A 59 -7.57 13.31 8.85
C TYR A 59 -6.18 13.75 9.31
N ALA A 60 -5.23 14.04 8.40
CA ALA A 60 -3.88 14.51 8.77
C ALA A 60 -3.62 16.00 8.48
N ARG A 61 -4.59 16.73 7.94
CA ARG A 61 -4.42 18.15 7.53
C ARG A 61 -4.66 19.15 8.65
N GLN A 62 -5.72 18.97 9.41
CA GLN A 62 -6.14 19.95 10.40
C GLN A 62 -5.24 19.88 11.64
N LYS A 63 -4.82 21.04 12.16
CA LYS A 63 -3.88 21.11 13.28
C LYS A 63 -4.53 20.72 14.62
N ASN A 64 -5.83 20.97 14.75
CA ASN A 64 -6.59 20.84 15.99
C ASN A 64 -7.34 19.50 16.15
N HIS A 65 -7.46 18.70 15.09
CA HIS A 65 -8.13 17.40 15.14
C HIS A 65 -7.62 16.47 14.05
N GLY A 66 -7.49 15.18 14.39
CA GLY A 66 -7.03 14.13 13.48
C GLY A 66 -5.75 13.44 13.95
N ILE A 67 -4.99 12.90 13.00
CA ILE A 67 -3.75 12.14 13.25
C ILE A 67 -2.63 12.81 12.46
N ASN A 68 -1.61 13.32 13.14
CA ASN A 68 -0.47 13.90 12.44
C ASN A 68 0.21 12.85 11.56
N PHE A 69 0.56 13.20 10.32
CA PHE A 69 1.16 12.27 9.37
C PHE A 69 2.42 11.57 9.90
N ARG A 70 3.18 12.20 10.81
CA ARG A 70 4.35 11.57 11.44
C ARG A 70 4.04 10.28 12.20
N VAL A 71 2.79 10.10 12.66
CA VAL A 71 2.33 8.88 13.33
C VAL A 71 2.10 7.78 12.29
N ILE A 72 1.44 8.11 11.18
CA ILE A 72 1.17 7.18 10.07
C ILE A 72 2.47 6.71 9.41
N CYS A 73 3.49 7.58 9.32
CA CYS A 73 4.82 7.19 8.82
C CYS A 73 5.53 6.14 9.69
N LYS A 74 5.11 5.95 10.94
CA LYS A 74 5.69 4.95 11.86
C LYS A 74 4.93 3.64 11.88
N TRP A 75 3.66 3.65 11.47
CA TRP A 75 2.84 2.45 11.37
C TRP A 75 3.28 1.61 10.18
#